data_AF-A0A2D7NWT6-F1
#
_entry.id   AF-A0A2D7NWT6-F1
#
_cell.length_a   1.000
_cell.length_b   1.000
_cell.length_c   1.000
_cell.angle_alpha   90.00
_cell.angle_beta   90.00
_cell.angle_gamma   90.00
#
_symmetry.space_group_name_H-M   'P 1'
#
loop_
_entity.id
_entity.type
_entity.pdbx_description
1 polymer ?
#
loop_
_entity_poly.entity_id
_entity_poly.type
_entity_poly.pdbx_seq_one_letter_code
_entity_poly.pdbx_strand_id
1 'polypeptide(L)'
;MLPALSSGDLIATKKCRRLKIGDVVVVSVEGYDYVVKRIAALSDHSLVLKGDNPRTESSICGIPQSKEKVVGKLIFRLPLTRIMCLKAAGIFFVRRLNKWKMGLPYSA
;
A
#
# COMPACT_ATOMS: atom_id res chain seq x y z
N MET A 1 -1.12 -6.58 7.04
CA MET A 1 -1.56 -7.24 5.79
C MET A 1 -0.41 -7.87 5.01
N LEU A 2 0.78 -8.09 5.59
CA LEU A 2 1.83 -8.86 4.92
C LEU A 2 1.33 -10.27 4.58
N PRO A 3 1.72 -10.86 3.42
CA PRO A 3 2.61 -10.32 2.40
C PRO A 3 1.91 -9.41 1.35
N ALA A 4 0.58 -9.27 1.40
CA ALA A 4 -0.17 -8.54 0.39
C ALA A 4 0.03 -7.02 0.43
N LEU A 5 0.21 -6.45 1.61
CA LEU A 5 0.49 -5.03 1.80
C LEU A 5 1.48 -4.83 2.94
N SER A 6 2.50 -4.02 2.67
CA SER A 6 3.50 -3.57 3.62
C SER A 6 3.15 -2.17 4.15
N SER A 7 3.66 -1.84 5.33
CA SER A 7 3.58 -0.46 5.82
C SER A 7 4.33 0.47 4.85
N GLY A 8 3.73 1.63 4.53
CA GLY A 8 4.27 2.59 3.57
C GLY A 8 3.95 2.31 2.10
N ASP A 9 3.21 1.25 1.78
CA ASP A 9 2.69 1.06 0.42
C ASP A 9 1.61 2.12 0.12
N LEU A 10 1.68 2.74 -1.06
CA LEU A 10 0.60 3.59 -1.56
C LEU A 10 -0.42 2.72 -2.28
N ILE A 11 -1.70 2.88 -1.96
CA ILE A 11 -2.79 2.09 -2.57
C ILE A 11 -3.78 3.01 -3.28
N ALA A 12 -4.28 2.57 -4.44
CA ALA A 12 -5.41 3.19 -5.10
C ALA A 12 -6.64 2.30 -4.92
N THR A 13 -7.75 2.92 -4.54
CA THR A 13 -9.03 2.25 -4.36
C THR A 13 -10.08 2.78 -5.33
N LYS A 14 -11.05 1.94 -5.65
CA LYS A 14 -12.22 2.30 -6.45
C LYS A 14 -13.47 1.88 -5.70
N LYS A 15 -14.44 2.80 -5.60
CA LYS A 15 -15.77 2.48 -5.09
C LYS A 15 -16.47 1.56 -6.09
N CYS A 16 -16.85 0.37 -5.67
CA CYS A 16 -17.49 -0.64 -6.53
C CYS A 16 -18.62 -1.32 -5.78
N ARG A 17 -19.77 -1.49 -6.44
CA ARG A 17 -20.92 -2.23 -5.90
C ARG A 17 -20.69 -3.74 -5.86
N ARG A 18 -19.88 -4.27 -6.78
CA ARG A 18 -19.63 -5.70 -6.92
C ARG A 18 -18.35 -6.11 -6.18
N LEU A 19 -18.48 -6.40 -4.91
CA LEU A 19 -17.43 -7.01 -4.08
C LEU A 19 -17.40 -8.53 -4.29
N LYS A 20 -16.23 -9.13 -4.14
CA LYS A 20 -16.06 -10.59 -4.20
C LYS A 20 -15.23 -11.08 -3.02
N ILE A 21 -15.43 -12.35 -2.65
CA ILE A 21 -14.55 -13.03 -1.69
C ILE A 21 -13.12 -12.99 -2.22
N GLY A 22 -12.16 -12.68 -1.34
CA GLY A 22 -10.75 -12.53 -1.68
C GLY A 22 -10.34 -11.11 -2.09
N ASP A 23 -11.27 -10.19 -2.32
CA ASP A 23 -10.93 -8.79 -2.59
C ASP A 23 -10.30 -8.12 -1.35
N VAL A 24 -9.31 -7.26 -1.58
CA VAL A 24 -8.77 -6.37 -0.53
C VAL A 24 -9.57 -5.08 -0.57
N VAL A 25 -10.10 -4.68 0.59
CA VAL A 25 -10.98 -3.53 0.73
C VAL A 25 -10.51 -2.62 1.85
N VAL A 26 -10.83 -1.34 1.69
CA VAL A 26 -10.71 -0.33 2.75
C VAL A 26 -12.08 -0.15 3.36
N VAL A 27 -12.15 -0.30 4.68
CA VAL A 27 -13.38 -0.18 5.47
C VAL A 27 -13.19 0.96 6.46
N SER A 28 -14.22 1.81 6.55
CA SER A 28 -14.30 2.83 7.59
C SER A 28 -14.84 2.19 8.87
N VAL A 29 -14.10 2.32 9.97
CA VAL A 29 -14.45 1.77 11.27
C VAL A 29 -14.38 2.88 12.29
N GLU A 30 -15.48 3.07 13.02
CA GLU A 30 -15.54 4.03 14.13
C GLU A 30 -14.42 3.74 15.13
N GLY A 31 -13.63 4.77 15.47
CA GLY A 31 -12.50 4.69 16.39
C GLY A 31 -11.16 4.27 15.78
N TYR A 32 -11.12 3.80 14.52
CA TYR A 32 -9.88 3.39 13.84
C TYR A 32 -9.69 4.04 12.46
N ASP A 33 -10.57 4.98 12.10
CA ASP A 33 -10.69 5.59 10.78
C ASP A 33 -10.79 4.54 9.66
N TYR A 34 -9.68 4.23 9.00
CA TYR A 34 -9.64 3.34 7.84
C TYR A 34 -8.79 2.11 8.10
N VAL A 35 -9.36 0.94 7.83
CA VAL A 35 -8.66 -0.33 7.96
C VAL A 35 -8.67 -1.09 6.63
N VAL A 36 -7.51 -1.65 6.27
CA VAL A 36 -7.35 -2.43 5.04
C VAL A 36 -7.32 -3.92 5.37
N LYS A 37 -8.26 -4.69 4.82
CA LYS A 37 -8.40 -6.13 5.07
C LYS A 37 -8.89 -6.87 3.82
N ARG A 38 -8.80 -8.20 3.83
CA ARG A 38 -9.31 -9.06 2.76
C ARG A 38 -10.70 -9.60 3.12
N ILE A 39 -11.59 -9.68 2.16
CA ILE A 39 -12.90 -10.32 2.33
C ILE A 39 -12.72 -11.83 2.46
N ALA A 40 -13.15 -12.38 3.57
CA ALA A 40 -13.18 -13.81 3.85
C ALA A 40 -14.51 -14.45 3.44
N ALA A 41 -15.63 -13.77 3.74
CA ALA A 41 -16.97 -14.20 3.39
C ALA A 41 -17.82 -13.00 2.98
N LEU A 42 -18.85 -13.25 2.18
CA LEU A 42 -19.73 -12.21 1.63
C LEU A 42 -21.18 -12.71 1.68
N SER A 43 -22.08 -11.88 2.19
CA SER A 43 -23.54 -12.08 2.15
C SER A 43 -24.17 -10.94 1.33
N ASP A 44 -25.49 -10.79 1.31
CA ASP A 44 -26.15 -9.69 0.58
C ASP A 44 -25.90 -8.31 1.21
N HIS A 45 -25.88 -8.22 2.54
CA HIS A 45 -25.77 -6.95 3.27
C HIS A 45 -24.48 -6.81 4.08
N SER A 46 -23.79 -7.91 4.33
CA SER A 46 -22.59 -7.94 5.17
C SER A 46 -21.41 -8.62 4.48
N LEU A 47 -20.23 -8.42 5.08
CA LEU A 47 -19.00 -9.07 4.71
C LEU A 47 -18.21 -9.41 5.97
N VAL A 48 -17.39 -10.46 5.90
CA VAL A 48 -16.46 -10.82 6.97
C VAL A 48 -15.05 -10.54 6.49
N LEU A 49 -14.26 -9.88 7.33
CA LEU A 49 -12.88 -9.50 7.03
C LEU A 49 -11.89 -10.47 7.66
N LYS A 50 -10.77 -10.69 6.98
CA LYS A 50 -9.58 -11.37 7.51
C LYS A 50 -8.32 -10.57 7.26
N GLY A 51 -7.35 -10.73 8.14
CA GLY A 51 -5.98 -10.28 7.91
C GLY A 51 -5.22 -11.30 7.08
N ASP A 52 -4.38 -10.85 6.16
CA ASP A 52 -3.47 -11.74 5.42
C ASP A 52 -2.27 -12.19 6.27
N ASN A 53 -1.95 -11.45 7.35
CA ASN A 53 -0.98 -11.84 8.35
C ASN A 53 -1.73 -12.24 9.64
N PRO A 54 -1.74 -13.54 10.02
CA PRO A 54 -2.40 -14.03 11.24
C PRO A 54 -1.92 -13.34 12.52
N ARG A 55 -0.68 -12.85 12.56
CA ARG A 55 -0.13 -12.11 13.70
C ARG A 55 -0.71 -10.70 13.85
N THR A 56 -1.46 -10.23 12.86
CA THR A 56 -2.09 -8.89 12.81
C THR A 56 -3.61 -8.99 12.72
N GLU A 57 -4.17 -10.06 13.28
CA GLU A 57 -5.61 -10.09 13.53
C GLU A 57 -6.01 -8.92 14.42
N SER A 58 -7.12 -8.31 14.06
CA SER A 58 -7.68 -7.14 14.71
C SER A 58 -9.09 -7.49 15.15
N SER A 59 -9.64 -6.76 16.13
CA SER A 59 -11.01 -6.94 16.63
C SER A 59 -12.10 -6.93 15.56
N ILE A 60 -11.83 -6.35 14.39
CA ILE A 60 -12.77 -6.34 13.24
C ILE A 60 -12.74 -7.62 12.38
N CYS A 61 -11.79 -8.53 12.61
CA CYS A 61 -11.67 -9.77 11.85
C CYS A 61 -12.64 -10.82 12.38
N GLY A 62 -13.20 -11.64 11.48
CA GLY A 62 -14.15 -12.71 11.86
C GLY A 62 -15.57 -12.24 12.21
N ILE A 63 -15.79 -10.93 12.41
CA ILE A 63 -17.10 -10.35 12.73
C ILE A 63 -17.75 -9.79 11.46
N PRO A 64 -19.05 -10.02 11.21
CA PRO A 64 -19.77 -9.41 10.10
C PRO A 64 -19.77 -7.87 10.17
N GLN A 65 -19.39 -7.22 9.07
CA GLN A 65 -19.41 -5.78 8.89
C GLN A 65 -20.41 -5.40 7.79
N SER A 66 -21.08 -4.26 7.94
CA SER A 66 -21.96 -3.73 6.89
C SER A 66 -21.16 -3.37 5.63
N LYS A 67 -21.70 -3.71 4.45
CA LYS A 67 -21.11 -3.32 3.16
C LYS A 67 -21.05 -1.81 2.97
N GLU A 68 -21.91 -1.06 3.64
CA GLU A 68 -21.96 0.40 3.54
C GLU A 68 -20.70 1.07 4.11
N LYS A 69 -20.04 0.39 5.06
CA LYS A 69 -18.76 0.83 5.62
C LYS A 69 -17.59 0.65 4.66
N VAL A 70 -17.78 -0.01 3.52
CA VAL A 70 -16.73 -0.19 2.51
C VAL A 70 -16.52 1.11 1.73
N VAL A 71 -15.36 1.69 1.90
CA VAL A 71 -14.93 2.90 1.20
C VAL A 71 -14.59 2.56 -0.25
N GLY A 72 -13.85 1.48 -0.46
CA GLY A 72 -13.46 1.05 -1.79
C GLY A 72 -12.68 -0.26 -1.83
N LYS A 73 -12.65 -0.85 -3.02
CA LYS A 73 -11.83 -2.01 -3.34
C LYS A 73 -10.46 -1.54 -3.83
N LEU A 74 -9.40 -2.19 -3.37
CA LEU A 74 -8.05 -1.95 -3.85
C LEU A 74 -7.93 -2.42 -5.31
N ILE A 75 -7.47 -1.51 -6.18
CA ILE A 75 -7.23 -1.81 -7.60
C ILE A 75 -5.75 -1.77 -7.96
N PHE A 76 -4.94 -1.05 -7.18
CA PHE A 76 -3.52 -0.87 -7.45
C PHE A 76 -2.74 -0.64 -6.17
N ARG A 77 -1.48 -1.11 -6.15
CA ARG A 77 -0.53 -0.98 -5.06
C ARG A 77 0.83 -0.55 -5.62
N LEU A 78 1.42 0.48 -5.01
CA LEU A 78 2.76 0.97 -5.32
C LEU A 78 3.67 0.85 -4.08
N PRO A 79 4.65 -0.08 -4.09
CA PRO A 79 5.58 -0.22 -2.98
C PRO A 79 6.63 0.90 -3.00
N LEU A 80 6.50 1.87 -2.09
CA LEU A 80 7.39 3.04 -2.04
C LEU A 80 8.80 2.72 -1.54
N THR A 81 8.98 1.60 -0.83
CA THR A 81 10.29 1.11 -0.38
C THR A 81 11.27 0.85 -1.53
N ARG A 82 10.78 0.62 -2.76
CA ARG A 82 11.63 0.46 -3.95
C ARG A 82 12.02 1.78 -4.63
N ILE A 83 11.23 2.84 -4.46
CA ILE A 83 11.48 4.14 -5.13
C ILE A 83 12.59 4.92 -4.42
N MET A 84 12.68 4.81 -3.09
CA MET A 84 13.68 5.52 -2.31
C MET A 84 15.14 5.09 -2.61
N CYS A 85 15.34 3.89 -3.19
CA CYS A 85 16.67 3.39 -3.56
C CYS A 85 17.28 4.15 -4.77
N LEU A 86 16.45 4.75 -5.63
CA LEU A 86 16.94 5.51 -6.81
C LEU A 86 17.65 6.81 -6.44
N LYS A 87 17.44 7.37 -5.23
CA LYS A 87 18.19 8.55 -4.79
C LYS A 87 19.65 8.24 -4.47
N ALA A 88 20.01 6.99 -4.15
CA ALA A 88 21.40 6.60 -3.92
C ALA A 88 22.20 6.46 -5.24
N ALA A 89 21.54 6.08 -6.34
CA ALA A 89 22.18 5.94 -7.65
C ALA A 89 22.41 7.30 -8.34
N GLY A 90 21.49 8.25 -8.19
CA GLY A 90 21.63 9.60 -8.78
C GLY A 90 22.74 10.45 -8.16
N ILE A 91 23.00 10.29 -6.86
CA ILE A 91 24.09 11.01 -6.16
C ILE A 91 25.47 10.54 -6.65
N PHE A 92 25.61 9.27 -7.03
CA PHE A 92 26.86 8.75 -7.59
C PHE A 92 27.16 9.29 -8.99
N PHE A 93 26.13 9.45 -9.81
CA PHE A 93 26.30 9.94 -11.18
C PHE A 93 26.68 11.43 -11.24
N VAL A 94 26.06 12.27 -10.38
CA VAL A 94 26.41 13.69 -10.28
C VAL A 94 27.84 13.89 -9.78
N ARG A 95 28.33 13.06 -8.85
CA ARG A 95 29.73 13.12 -8.39
C ARG A 95 30.75 12.71 -9.46
N ARG A 96 30.38 11.84 -10.40
CA ARG A 96 31.29 11.41 -11.49
C ARG A 96 31.48 12.49 -12.55
N LEU A 97 30.46 13.31 -12.84
CA LEU A 97 30.55 14.41 -13.81
C LEU A 97 31.34 15.61 -13.29
N ASN A 98 31.28 15.91 -11.98
CA ASN A 98 32.07 17.02 -11.40
C ASN A 98 33.58 16.75 -11.35
N LYS A 99 34.03 15.49 -11.49
CA LYS A 99 35.48 15.18 -11.64
C LYS A 99 36.05 15.60 -13.00
N TRP A 100 35.22 15.78 -14.03
CA TRP A 100 35.69 16.18 -15.37
C TRP A 100 35.83 17.70 -15.54
N LYS A 101 35.30 18.50 -14.61
CA LYS A 101 35.45 19.97 -14.62
C LYS A 101 36.70 20.49 -13.90
N MET A 102 37.55 19.63 -13.34
CA MET A 102 38.79 20.04 -12.67
C MET A 102 40.04 19.39 -13.29
N GLY A 103 40.20 19.59 -14.60
CA GLY A 103 41.36 19.09 -15.32
C GLY A 103 41.60 19.87 -16.60
N LEU A 104 41.92 21.17 -16.48
CA LEU A 104 42.66 21.87 -17.52
C LEU A 104 43.89 22.52 -16.87
N PRO A 105 45.10 22.20 -17.37
CA PRO A 105 46.36 22.60 -16.74
C PRO A 105 46.63 24.09 -16.96
N TYR A 106 47.29 24.68 -15.97
CA TYR A 106 48.08 25.90 -16.12
C TYR A 106 48.94 25.83 -17.39
N SER A 107 48.96 26.90 -18.17
CA SER A 107 50.10 27.28 -19.02
C SER A 107 50.02 28.74 -19.45
N ALA A 108 51.13 29.44 -19.12
CA ALA A 108 51.65 30.73 -19.58
C ALA A 108 50.82 32.00 -19.32
#